data_AF-A0A0V0YQ63-F1
#
_entry.id   AF-A0A0V0YQ63-F1
#
_cell.length_a   1.000
_cell.length_b   1.000
_cell.length_c   1.000
_cell.angle_alpha   90.00
_cell.angle_beta   90.00
_cell.angle_gamma   90.00
#
_symmetry.space_group_name_H-M   'P 1'
#
loop_
_entity.id
_entity.type
_entity.pdbx_description
1 polymer ?
#
loop_
_entity_poly.entity_id
_entity_poly.type
_entity_poly.pdbx_seq_one_letter_code
_entity_poly.pdbx_strand_id
1 'polypeptide(L)'
;LWRAGAVQLPDNREVAMRRLRALRRQLNRDPEKDQEYSGVIRDYLDRGWAEKVDGTSGPPGRTWYLPHHAVYQHNQGKTKCRVVF
;
A
#
# COMPACT_ATOMS: atom_id res chain seq x y z
N LEU A 1 -19.61 17.83 15.95
CA LEU A 1 -18.74 17.84 17.15
C LEU A 1 -17.61 16.84 16.93
N TRP A 2 -16.40 17.32 16.66
CA TRP A 2 -15.20 16.47 16.65
C TRP A 2 -14.96 15.97 18.08
N ARG A 3 -14.76 14.66 18.28
CA ARG A 3 -14.49 14.12 19.62
C ARG A 3 -13.04 14.46 19.99
N ALA A 4 -12.87 15.35 20.95
CA ALA A 4 -11.59 15.58 21.61
C ALA A 4 -11.32 14.39 22.55
N GLY A 5 -10.55 13.42 22.08
CA GLY A 5 -10.12 12.25 22.85
C GLY A 5 -9.16 11.41 22.01
N ALA A 6 -8.22 10.72 22.65
CA ALA A 6 -7.32 9.80 21.96
C ALA A 6 -8.13 8.61 21.41
N VAL A 7 -8.61 8.74 20.17
CA VAL A 7 -9.25 7.64 19.43
C VAL A 7 -8.20 6.56 19.27
N GLN A 8 -8.40 5.40 19.90
CA GLN A 8 -7.58 4.23 19.65
C GLN A 8 -8.15 3.49 18.44
N LEU A 9 -7.38 3.45 17.36
CA LEU A 9 -7.72 2.63 16.21
C LEU A 9 -7.54 1.14 16.55
N PRO A 10 -8.46 0.26 16.12
CA PRO A 10 -8.23 -1.18 16.25
C PRO A 10 -7.00 -1.61 15.44
N ASP A 11 -6.35 -2.70 15.84
CA ASP A 11 -5.23 -3.24 15.06
C ASP A 11 -5.76 -3.95 13.80
N ASN A 12 -5.44 -3.42 12.62
CA ASN A 12 -5.81 -3.98 11.33
C ASN A 12 -4.66 -4.69 10.60
N ARG A 13 -3.51 -4.90 11.28
CA ARG A 13 -2.29 -5.45 10.68
C ARG A 13 -2.51 -6.79 10.00
N GLU A 14 -3.27 -7.69 10.63
CA GLU A 14 -3.49 -9.02 10.07
C GLU A 14 -4.26 -8.95 8.73
N VAL A 15 -5.29 -8.09 8.65
CA VAL A 15 -6.08 -7.87 7.44
C VAL A 15 -5.20 -7.27 6.33
N ALA A 16 -4.39 -6.26 6.66
CA ALA A 16 -3.46 -5.66 5.71
C ALA A 16 -2.43 -6.69 5.21
N MET A 17 -1.87 -7.52 6.10
CA MET A 17 -0.93 -8.57 5.72
C MET A 17 -1.55 -9.66 4.85
N ARG A 18 -2.80 -10.07 5.10
CA ARG A 18 -3.52 -11.01 4.24
C ARG A 18 -3.68 -10.44 2.82
N ARG A 19 -4.05 -9.16 2.70
CA ARG A 19 -4.17 -8.47 1.39
C ARG A 19 -2.81 -8.33 0.70
N LEU A 20 -1.75 -7.97 1.42
CA LEU A 20 -0.40 -7.89 0.88
C LEU A 20 0.08 -9.25 0.32
N ARG A 21 -0.18 -10.35 1.04
CA ARG A 21 0.15 -11.70 0.56
C ARG A 21 -0.61 -12.06 -0.72
N ALA A 22 -1.88 -11.65 -0.84
CA ALA A 22 -2.65 -11.85 -2.07
C ALA A 22 -2.07 -11.05 -3.23
N LEU A 23 -1.74 -9.76 -3.02
CA LEU A 23 -1.08 -8.93 -4.01
C LEU A 23 0.24 -9.54 -4.49
N ARG A 24 1.12 -9.96 -3.58
CA ARG A 24 2.39 -10.61 -3.93
C ARG A 24 2.20 -11.86 -4.77
N ARG A 25 1.21 -12.70 -4.46
CA ARG A 25 0.90 -13.89 -5.29
C ARG A 25 0.47 -13.51 -6.70
N GLN A 26 -0.25 -12.40 -6.87
CA GLN A 26 -0.65 -11.90 -8.19
C GLN A 26 0.55 -11.37 -8.97
N LEU A 27 1.40 -10.55 -8.34
CA LEU A 27 2.59 -9.98 -8.98
C LEU A 27 3.61 -11.06 -9.37
N ASN A 28 3.83 -12.06 -8.50
CA ASN A 28 4.72 -13.18 -8.80
C ASN A 28 4.29 -14.02 -10.02
N ARG A 29 3.02 -13.94 -10.45
CA ARG A 29 2.50 -14.67 -11.62
C ARG A 29 2.65 -13.88 -12.92
N ASP A 30 2.93 -12.58 -12.83
CA ASP A 30 2.92 -11.66 -13.96
C ASP A 30 4.05 -10.63 -13.79
N PRO A 31 5.24 -10.93 -14.35
CA PRO A 31 6.43 -10.08 -14.19
C PRO A 31 6.26 -8.66 -14.71
N GLU A 32 5.44 -8.45 -15.74
CA GLU A 32 5.15 -7.12 -16.29
C GLU A 32 4.39 -6.27 -15.27
N LYS A 33 3.34 -6.84 -14.68
CA LYS A 33 2.59 -6.20 -13.58
C LYS A 33 3.44 -5.94 -12.34
N ASP A 34 4.35 -6.86 -11.99
CA ASP A 34 5.29 -6.66 -10.88
C ASP A 34 6.22 -5.46 -11.13
N GLN A 35 6.77 -5.36 -12.34
CA GLN A 35 7.64 -4.26 -12.73
C GLN A 35 6.89 -2.92 -12.70
N GLU A 36 5.68 -2.86 -13.24
CA GLU A 36 4.85 -1.65 -13.21
C GLU A 36 4.49 -1.22 -11.79
N TYR A 37 4.01 -2.15 -10.96
CA TYR A 37 3.64 -1.88 -9.57
C TYR A 37 4.84 -1.42 -8.74
N SER A 38 5.96 -2.15 -8.83
CA SER A 38 7.19 -1.83 -8.11
C SER A 38 7.77 -0.48 -8.55
N GLY A 39 7.60 -0.12 -9.82
CA GLY A 39 7.95 1.20 -10.33
C GLY A 39 7.20 2.33 -9.63
N VAL A 40 5.89 2.18 -9.40
CA VAL A 40 5.08 3.19 -8.67
C VAL A 40 5.50 3.30 -7.21
N ILE A 41 5.73 2.16 -6.53
CA ILE A 41 6.19 2.19 -5.14
C ILE A 41 7.57 2.84 -5.01
N ARG A 42 8.48 2.58 -5.96
CA ARG A 42 9.80 3.23 -5.99
C ARG A 42 9.69 4.73 -6.20
N ASP A 43 8.81 5.20 -7.10
CA ASP A 43 8.57 6.64 -7.30
C ASP A 43 8.10 7.34 -6.01
N TYR A 44 7.30 6.67 -5.17
CA TYR A 44 6.94 7.21 -3.86
C TYR A 44 8.13 7.34 -2.90
N LEU A 45 9.05 6.37 -2.92
CA LEU A 45 10.27 6.42 -2.12
C LEU A 45 11.23 7.50 -2.63
N ASP A 46 11.46 7.55 -3.94
CA ASP A 46 12.38 8.49 -4.58
C ASP A 46 11.92 9.95 -4.42
N ARG A 47 10.61 10.20 -4.40
CA ARG A 47 10.02 11.52 -4.13
C ARG A 47 9.91 11.87 -2.64
N GLY A 48 10.23 10.93 -1.75
CA GLY A 48 10.08 11.11 -0.31
C GLY A 48 8.62 11.19 0.17
N TRP A 49 7.66 10.67 -0.61
CA TRP A 49 6.26 10.57 -0.21
C TRP A 49 5.99 9.36 0.68
N ALA A 50 6.86 8.37 0.61
CA ALA A 50 6.89 7.21 1.49
C ALA A 50 8.33 6.96 1.95
N GLU A 51 8.47 6.34 3.12
CA GLU A 51 9.76 5.90 3.64
C GLU A 51 9.67 4.48 4.19
N LYS A 52 10.82 3.82 4.28
CA LYS A 52 10.89 2.52 4.94
C LYS A 52 10.84 2.74 6.45
N VAL A 53 9.92 2.04 7.12
CA VAL A 53 9.80 2.10 8.58
C VAL A 53 10.79 1.14 9.24
N ASP A 54 11.59 1.65 10.17
CA ASP A 54 12.55 0.85 10.94
C ASP A 54 11.85 0.08 12.06
N GLY A 55 11.50 -1.18 11.80
CA GLY A 55 11.33 -2.28 12.78
C GLY A 55 10.22 -2.18 13.82
N THR A 56 9.72 -0.99 14.15
CA THR A 56 8.68 -0.77 15.15
C THR A 56 7.42 -0.27 14.46
N SER A 57 6.35 -1.05 14.55
CA SER A 57 4.99 -0.55 14.41
C SER A 57 4.89 0.77 15.20
N GLY A 58 4.25 1.79 14.65
CA GLY A 58 4.01 3.02 15.40
C GLY A 58 3.19 2.73 16.68
N PRO A 59 3.01 3.73 17.55
CA PRO A 59 2.33 3.55 18.83
C PRO A 59 0.97 2.81 18.69
N PRO A 60 0.66 1.83 19.56
CA PRO A 60 -0.64 1.15 19.56
C PRO A 60 -1.80 2.15 19.63
N GLY A 61 -2.89 1.86 18.90
CA GLY A 61 -4.03 2.77 18.79
C GLY A 61 -3.78 4.01 17.92
N ARG A 62 -2.55 4.23 17.45
CA ARG A 62 -2.14 5.33 16.55
C ARG A 62 -1.51 4.85 15.24
N THR A 63 -1.49 3.54 15.02
CA THR A 63 -0.98 2.92 13.79
C THR A 63 -2.12 2.28 13.04
N TRP A 64 -2.17 2.54 11.74
CA TRP A 64 -3.12 1.91 10.84
C TRP A 64 -2.40 1.50 9.56
N TYR A 65 -2.61 0.27 9.13
CA TYR A 65 -1.98 -0.29 7.93
C TYR A 65 -2.93 -0.14 6.74
N LEU A 66 -2.56 0.66 5.75
CA LEU A 66 -3.38 0.86 4.56
C LEU A 66 -3.15 -0.26 3.54
N PRO A 67 -4.15 -1.10 3.23
CA PRO A 67 -3.98 -2.15 2.25
C PRO A 67 -4.00 -1.59 0.84
N HIS A 68 -2.92 -1.79 0.09
CA HIS A 68 -2.81 -1.25 -1.26
C HIS A 68 -2.93 -2.31 -2.36
N HIS A 69 -3.32 -1.89 -3.56
CA HIS A 69 -3.32 -2.74 -4.77
C HIS A 69 -3.14 -1.92 -6.05
N ALA A 70 -2.72 -2.60 -7.13
CA ALA A 70 -2.58 -2.00 -8.45
C ALA A 70 -3.93 -1.96 -9.16
N VAL A 71 -4.26 -0.81 -9.74
CA VAL A 71 -5.38 -0.61 -10.66
C VAL A 71 -4.80 -0.24 -12.02
N TYR A 72 -5.26 -0.93 -13.07
CA TYR A 72 -4.78 -0.73 -14.43
C TYR A 72 -5.85 -0.01 -15.24
N GLN A 73 -5.51 1.17 -15.74
CA GLN A 73 -6.37 1.92 -16.66
C GLN A 73 -5.84 1.75 -18.08
N HIS A 74 -6.67 1.25 -18.99
CA HIS A 74 -6.34 1.19 -20.40
C HIS A 74 -6.77 2.49 -21.09
N ASN A 75 -5.85 3.20 -21.72
CA ASN A 75 -6.16 4.41 -22.48
C ASN A 75 -5.29 4.51 -23.73
N GLN A 76 -5.92 4.61 -24.91
CA GLN A 76 -5.25 4.80 -26.21
C GLN A 76 -4.06 3.85 -26.43
N GLY A 77 -4.24 2.55 -26.15
CA GLY A 77 -3.21 1.53 -26.36
C GLY A 77 -2.10 1.49 -25.29
N LYS A 78 -2.15 2.34 -24.26
CA LYS A 78 -1.24 2.29 -23.11
C LYS A 78 -1.98 1.83 -21.86
N THR A 79 -1.39 0.90 -21.14
CA THR A 79 -1.85 0.50 -19.81
C THR A 79 -1.11 1.36 -18.78
N LYS A 80 -1.86 2.06 -17.92
CA LYS A 80 -1.29 2.86 -16.82
C LYS A 80 -1.61 2.20 -15.49
N CYS A 81 -0.57 1.76 -14.79
CA CYS A 81 -0.65 1.30 -13.40
C CYS A 81 -0.80 2.47 -12.43
N ARG A 82 -1.69 2.33 -11.44
CA ARG A 82 -1.81 3.23 -10.28
C ARG A 82 -1.94 2.38 -9.02
N VAL A 83 -1.28 2.80 -7.93
CA VAL A 83 -1.43 2.17 -6.62
C VAL A 83 -2.49 2.91 -5.81
N VAL A 84 -3.51 2.18 -5.36
CA VAL A 84 -4.57 2.68 -4.48
C VAL A 84 -4.40 2.07 -3.11
N PHE A 85 -4.58 2.87 -2.05
CA PHE A 85 -4.45 2.52 -0.63
C PHE A 85 -5.80 2.43 0.07
#